data_AF-A0AAU2TWD5-F1
#
_entry.id   AF-A0AAU2TWD5-F1
#
_cell.length_a   1.000
_cell.length_b   1.000
_cell.length_c   1.000
_cell.angle_alpha   90.00
_cell.angle_beta   90.00
_cell.angle_gamma   90.00
#
_symmetry.space_group_name_H-M   'P 1'
#
loop_
_entity.id
_entity.type
_entity.pdbx_description
1 polymer ?
#
loop_
_entity_poly.entity_id
_entity_poly.type
_entity_poly.pdbx_seq_one_letter_code
_entity_poly.pdbx_strand_id
1 'polypeptide(L)'
;MAATQHDEVRKVYVRCRLGKSELNRLFSLACEGIPAVSISVSTQRDSTRYSAATLIDLIDHIRNSNASGNLDTWDNLSLEAADTTGSRKVNIKIDTERVEVQISGLDATWVHGQTARIELFLKGAGGQKKDQDVAKGMRKRLPVATVVAILPTAAMMVGGYALAPQAMKSTKSTQDQIAGAVGMLAGLLPLFLAGSIGYWIVLRTNRAVLKPTMEVPHGSWWSRASSADKIALAGLMVATLSFFVALAALGKDLIN
;
A
#
# COMPACT_ATOMS: atom_id res chain seq x y z
N MET A 1 19.04 4.87 -45.55
CA MET A 1 18.01 5.12 -44.53
C MET A 1 18.51 4.54 -43.21
N ALA A 2 18.85 5.38 -42.24
CA ALA A 2 19.25 4.91 -40.91
C ALA A 2 18.00 4.47 -40.15
N ALA A 3 18.05 3.32 -39.47
CA ALA A 3 16.96 2.88 -38.61
C ALA A 3 16.82 3.86 -37.44
N THR A 4 15.72 4.59 -37.36
CA THR A 4 15.37 5.42 -36.21
C THR A 4 15.06 4.49 -35.05
N GLN A 5 15.98 4.42 -34.08
CA GLN A 5 15.79 3.66 -32.86
C GLN A 5 14.71 4.35 -32.02
N HIS A 6 13.55 3.70 -31.85
CA HIS A 6 12.53 4.15 -30.93
C HIS A 6 12.95 3.76 -29.51
N ASP A 7 13.03 4.75 -28.63
CA ASP A 7 13.21 4.48 -27.20
C ASP A 7 11.84 4.23 -26.56
N GLU A 8 11.77 3.19 -25.72
CA GLU A 8 10.54 2.78 -25.07
C GLU A 8 10.83 2.42 -23.61
N VAL A 9 10.12 3.09 -22.70
CA VAL A 9 10.24 2.86 -21.27
C VAL A 9 8.89 2.47 -20.69
N ARG A 10 8.85 1.28 -20.09
CA ARG A 10 7.70 0.75 -19.36
C ARG A 10 7.99 0.67 -17.87
N LYS A 11 7.13 1.26 -17.04
CA LYS A 11 7.21 1.20 -15.57
C LYS A 11 5.86 0.84 -14.97
N VAL A 12 5.88 -0.02 -13.95
CA VAL A 12 4.68 -0.46 -13.23
C VAL A 12 4.78 -0.04 -11.78
N TYR A 13 3.76 0.69 -11.34
CA TYR A 13 3.58 1.15 -9.97
C TYR A 13 2.37 0.44 -9.34
N VAL A 14 2.44 0.14 -8.06
CA VAL A 14 1.36 -0.46 -7.27
C VAL A 14 1.00 0.45 -6.10
N ARG A 15 -0.16 0.24 -5.48
CA ARG A 15 -0.64 1.02 -4.30
C ARG A 15 -0.87 2.51 -4.57
N CYS A 16 -0.94 2.93 -5.82
CA CYS A 16 -1.26 4.31 -6.18
C CYS A 16 -2.66 4.68 -5.70
N ARG A 17 -2.81 5.89 -5.19
CA ARG A 17 -4.11 6.46 -4.78
C ARG A 17 -4.41 7.66 -5.65
N LEU A 18 -5.32 7.48 -6.58
CA LEU A 18 -5.63 8.45 -7.62
C LEU A 18 -7.10 8.88 -7.50
N GLY A 19 -7.32 10.10 -7.02
CA GLY A 19 -8.60 10.79 -7.05
C GLY A 19 -8.75 11.65 -8.31
N LYS A 20 -9.85 12.39 -8.38
CA LYS A 20 -10.16 13.30 -9.49
C LYS A 20 -9.01 14.28 -9.78
N SER A 21 -8.54 15.02 -8.79
CA SER A 21 -7.49 16.02 -9.00
C SER A 21 -6.15 15.39 -9.39
N GLU A 22 -5.81 14.21 -8.85
CA GLU A 22 -4.57 13.50 -9.21
C GLU A 22 -4.62 12.97 -10.62
N LEU A 23 -5.75 12.40 -11.04
CA LEU A 23 -5.91 11.90 -12.40
C LEU A 23 -5.81 13.04 -13.41
N ASN A 24 -6.47 14.18 -13.14
CA ASN A 24 -6.35 15.36 -13.99
C ASN A 24 -4.91 15.86 -14.06
N ARG A 25 -4.20 15.93 -12.93
CA ARG A 25 -2.77 16.31 -12.90
C ARG A 25 -1.89 15.30 -13.63
N LEU A 26 -2.13 14.00 -13.45
CA LEU A 26 -1.39 12.93 -14.12
C LEU A 26 -1.59 13.00 -15.63
N PHE A 27 -2.83 13.19 -16.09
CA PHE A 27 -3.14 13.25 -17.52
C PHE A 27 -2.61 14.53 -18.15
N SER A 28 -2.74 15.66 -17.47
CA SER A 28 -2.17 16.92 -17.93
C SER A 28 -0.64 16.86 -18.00
N LEU A 29 0.01 16.25 -17.00
CA LEU A 29 1.45 15.99 -17.00
C LEU A 29 1.83 15.06 -18.15
N ALA A 30 1.12 13.94 -18.31
CA ALA A 30 1.39 12.91 -19.31
C ALA A 30 1.28 13.42 -20.75
N CYS A 31 0.33 14.32 -21.01
CA CYS A 31 0.07 14.88 -22.34
C CYS A 31 0.91 16.13 -22.65
N GLU A 32 1.84 16.52 -21.78
CA GLU A 32 2.67 17.70 -22.00
C GLU A 32 3.50 17.58 -23.29
N GLY A 33 3.28 18.51 -24.22
CA GLY A 33 3.93 18.52 -25.53
C GLY A 33 3.32 17.58 -26.57
N ILE A 34 2.10 17.05 -26.33
CA ILE A 34 1.28 16.31 -27.29
C ILE A 34 0.01 17.12 -27.62
N PRO A 35 -0.39 17.27 -28.89
CA PRO A 35 -1.61 17.99 -29.27
C PRO A 35 -2.88 17.37 -28.67
N ALA A 36 -3.81 18.21 -28.18
CA ALA A 36 -5.02 17.76 -27.51
C ALA A 36 -5.92 16.83 -28.36
N VAL A 37 -5.91 17.01 -29.68
CA VAL A 37 -6.71 16.22 -30.63
C VAL A 37 -6.32 14.73 -30.62
N SER A 38 -5.14 14.40 -30.13
CA SER A 38 -4.60 13.04 -30.14
C SER A 38 -4.57 12.39 -28.76
N ILE A 39 -5.36 12.92 -27.82
CA ILE A 39 -5.54 12.40 -26.47
C ILE A 39 -6.86 11.64 -26.40
N SER A 40 -6.83 10.43 -25.87
CA SER A 40 -8.00 9.62 -25.59
C SER A 40 -7.93 9.06 -24.17
N VAL A 41 -8.92 9.39 -23.36
CA VAL A 41 -9.17 8.78 -22.06
C VAL A 41 -10.29 7.77 -22.25
N SER A 42 -10.08 6.53 -21.84
CA SER A 42 -11.10 5.48 -21.98
C SER A 42 -11.21 4.59 -20.76
N THR A 43 -12.39 3.99 -20.59
CA THR A 43 -12.67 2.96 -19.58
C THR A 43 -13.57 1.90 -20.20
N GLN A 44 -13.67 0.73 -19.58
CA GLN A 44 -14.53 -0.34 -20.03
C GLN A 44 -15.49 -0.72 -18.91
N ARG A 45 -16.78 -0.73 -19.21
CA ARG A 45 -17.83 -1.01 -18.23
C ARG A 45 -18.93 -1.81 -18.88
N ASP A 46 -19.31 -2.91 -18.26
CA ASP A 46 -20.32 -3.84 -18.78
C ASP A 46 -20.04 -4.26 -20.23
N SER A 47 -18.76 -4.54 -20.54
CA SER A 47 -18.27 -4.83 -21.90
C SER A 47 -18.37 -3.67 -22.92
N THR A 48 -18.84 -2.50 -22.53
CA THR A 48 -18.87 -1.30 -23.37
C THR A 48 -17.64 -0.44 -23.09
N ARG A 49 -16.91 -0.05 -24.15
CA ARG A 49 -15.79 0.89 -24.03
C ARG A 49 -16.30 2.31 -24.20
N TYR A 50 -16.07 3.13 -23.19
CA TYR A 50 -16.33 4.57 -23.24
C TYR A 50 -15.00 5.29 -23.45
N SER A 51 -14.99 6.29 -24.34
CA SER A 51 -13.82 7.10 -24.61
C SER A 51 -14.19 8.57 -24.80
N ALA A 52 -13.33 9.47 -24.34
CA ALA A 52 -13.44 10.91 -24.56
C ALA A 52 -12.06 11.58 -24.58
N ALA A 53 -11.98 12.86 -24.93
CA ALA A 53 -10.71 13.60 -24.95
C ALA A 53 -10.20 13.96 -23.55
N THR A 54 -11.13 14.18 -22.60
CA THR A 54 -10.79 14.52 -21.21
C THR A 54 -11.48 13.58 -20.23
N LEU A 55 -10.97 13.53 -18.99
CA LEU A 55 -11.59 12.74 -17.93
C LEU A 55 -13.00 13.25 -17.58
N ILE A 56 -13.22 14.57 -17.64
CA ILE A 56 -14.51 15.19 -17.33
C ILE A 56 -15.54 14.75 -18.37
N ASP A 57 -15.20 14.86 -19.65
CA ASP A 57 -16.08 14.44 -20.75
C ASP A 57 -16.39 12.94 -20.67
N LEU A 58 -15.39 12.12 -20.27
CA LEU A 58 -15.59 10.69 -20.08
C LEU A 58 -16.59 10.40 -18.94
N ILE A 59 -16.46 11.10 -17.80
CA ILE A 59 -17.39 10.95 -16.68
C ILE A 59 -18.81 11.36 -17.10
N ASP A 60 -18.95 12.48 -17.81
CA ASP A 60 -20.25 12.98 -18.25
C ASP A 60 -20.88 12.05 -19.31
N HIS A 61 -20.08 11.51 -20.24
CA HIS A 61 -20.54 10.51 -21.20
C HIS A 61 -21.07 9.25 -20.49
N ILE A 62 -20.33 8.71 -19.52
CA ILE A 62 -20.76 7.53 -18.76
C ILE A 62 -22.03 7.83 -17.96
N ARG A 63 -22.09 8.99 -17.29
CA ARG A 63 -23.27 9.43 -16.54
C ARG A 63 -24.52 9.52 -17.42
N ASN A 64 -24.39 10.10 -18.61
CA ASN A 64 -25.50 10.28 -19.54
C ASN A 64 -25.91 8.98 -20.26
N SER A 65 -25.00 8.00 -20.31
CA SER A 65 -25.25 6.70 -20.94
C SER A 65 -26.01 5.68 -20.08
N ASN A 66 -26.42 6.05 -18.85
CA ASN A 66 -27.06 5.15 -17.88
C ASN A 66 -26.28 3.84 -17.64
N ALA A 67 -24.94 3.88 -17.70
CA ALA A 67 -24.10 2.72 -17.45
C ALA A 67 -24.29 2.18 -16.03
N SER A 68 -24.28 0.85 -15.85
CA SER A 68 -24.66 0.23 -14.59
C SER A 68 -23.57 0.29 -13.52
N GLY A 69 -23.92 0.42 -12.25
CA GLY A 69 -22.99 0.42 -11.09
C GLY A 69 -22.61 1.81 -10.54
N ASN A 70 -21.65 1.87 -9.64
CA ASN A 70 -21.25 3.13 -9.00
C ASN A 70 -20.24 3.94 -9.85
N LEU A 71 -20.57 5.20 -10.18
CA LEU A 71 -19.68 6.14 -10.88
C LEU A 71 -18.40 6.49 -10.09
N ASP A 72 -18.37 6.24 -8.79
CA ASP A 72 -17.24 6.57 -7.92
C ASP A 72 -16.17 5.48 -7.88
N THR A 73 -16.46 4.28 -8.38
CA THR A 73 -15.56 3.12 -8.33
C THR A 73 -15.36 2.57 -9.72
N TRP A 74 -14.13 2.69 -10.24
CA TRP A 74 -13.78 2.23 -11.59
C TRP A 74 -12.75 1.12 -11.47
N ASP A 75 -12.88 0.09 -12.31
CA ASP A 75 -11.95 -1.04 -12.31
C ASP A 75 -10.73 -0.81 -13.20
N ASN A 76 -10.94 -0.04 -14.27
CA ASN A 76 -9.93 0.29 -15.26
C ASN A 76 -10.11 1.70 -15.80
N LEU A 77 -9.00 2.35 -16.12
CA LEU A 77 -8.94 3.64 -16.77
C LEU A 77 -7.66 3.69 -17.59
N SER A 78 -7.75 4.07 -18.86
CA SER A 78 -6.59 4.20 -19.72
C SER A 78 -6.52 5.59 -20.34
N LEU A 79 -5.31 6.11 -20.46
CA LEU A 79 -4.98 7.30 -21.22
C LEU A 79 -4.07 6.85 -22.36
N GLU A 80 -4.43 7.19 -23.59
CA GLU A 80 -3.54 7.11 -24.74
C GLU A 80 -3.38 8.50 -25.34
N ALA A 81 -2.15 8.96 -25.44
CA ALA A 81 -1.79 10.21 -26.09
C ALA A 81 -0.65 9.93 -27.06
N ALA A 82 -0.82 10.29 -28.32
CA ALA A 82 0.21 10.09 -29.34
C ALA A 82 0.28 11.31 -30.25
N ASP A 83 1.48 11.81 -30.55
CA ASP A 83 1.62 12.85 -31.57
C ASP A 83 1.25 12.32 -32.96
N THR A 84 0.78 13.18 -33.86
CA THR A 84 0.37 12.80 -35.23
C THR A 84 1.52 12.20 -36.03
N THR A 85 2.75 12.59 -35.71
CA THR A 85 3.98 12.07 -36.32
C THR A 85 4.44 10.74 -35.72
N GLY A 86 3.85 10.28 -34.62
CA GLY A 86 4.33 9.14 -33.83
C GLY A 86 5.62 9.42 -33.04
N SER A 87 6.13 10.66 -33.07
CA SER A 87 7.40 11.02 -32.41
C SER A 87 7.37 10.90 -30.88
N ARG A 88 6.17 10.98 -30.29
CA ARG A 88 5.90 10.94 -28.86
C ARG A 88 4.61 10.16 -28.64
N LYS A 89 4.65 9.18 -27.75
CA LYS A 89 3.47 8.41 -27.35
C LYS A 89 3.55 8.07 -25.86
N VAL A 90 2.44 8.27 -25.18
CA VAL A 90 2.24 7.95 -23.77
C VAL A 90 0.99 7.10 -23.64
N ASN A 91 1.15 5.93 -23.04
CA ASN A 91 0.05 5.04 -22.69
C ASN A 91 0.10 4.80 -21.17
N ILE A 92 -0.96 5.19 -20.48
CA ILE A 92 -1.12 4.94 -19.05
C ILE A 92 -2.33 4.03 -18.87
N LYS A 93 -2.13 2.88 -18.24
CA LYS A 93 -3.21 1.97 -17.84
C LYS A 93 -3.27 1.94 -16.33
N ILE A 94 -4.44 2.24 -15.80
CA ILE A 94 -4.73 2.32 -14.38
C ILE A 94 -5.76 1.25 -14.10
N ASP A 95 -5.37 0.26 -13.31
CA ASP A 95 -6.26 -0.74 -12.75
C ASP A 95 -6.45 -0.46 -11.25
N THR A 96 -7.33 -1.21 -10.59
CA THR A 96 -7.54 -1.12 -9.14
C THR A 96 -6.29 -1.37 -8.31
N GLU A 97 -5.31 -2.10 -8.84
CA GLU A 97 -4.10 -2.50 -8.11
C GLU A 97 -2.82 -1.80 -8.57
N ARG A 98 -2.77 -1.38 -9.83
CA ARG A 98 -1.53 -0.96 -10.50
C ARG A 98 -1.74 0.16 -11.51
N VAL A 99 -0.69 0.94 -11.69
CA VAL A 99 -0.57 1.95 -12.74
C VAL A 99 0.62 1.57 -13.60
N GLU A 100 0.33 1.21 -14.84
CA GLU A 100 1.32 0.93 -15.87
C GLU A 100 1.49 2.18 -16.73
N VAL A 101 2.72 2.65 -16.84
CA VAL A 101 3.11 3.80 -17.64
C VAL A 101 4.07 3.31 -18.71
N GLN A 102 3.71 3.55 -19.96
CA GLN A 102 4.51 3.24 -21.14
C GLN A 102 4.71 4.52 -21.93
N ILE A 103 5.96 4.91 -22.11
CA ILE A 103 6.34 6.12 -22.84
C ILE A 103 7.29 5.71 -23.94
N SER A 104 6.99 6.10 -25.16
CA SER A 104 7.81 5.83 -26.32
C SER A 104 8.00 7.09 -27.16
N GLY A 105 9.16 7.25 -27.76
CA GLY A 105 9.43 8.40 -28.63
C GLY A 105 10.74 8.28 -29.38
N LEU A 106 10.98 9.26 -30.26
CA LEU A 106 12.23 9.36 -31.02
C LEU A 106 13.34 10.08 -30.22
N ASP A 107 12.96 10.92 -29.25
CA ASP A 107 13.87 11.65 -28.37
C ASP A 107 13.94 10.96 -27.00
N ALA A 108 15.04 10.24 -26.75
CA ALA A 108 15.30 9.55 -25.49
C ALA A 108 15.35 10.52 -24.29
N THR A 109 15.78 11.77 -24.49
CA THR A 109 15.82 12.79 -23.42
C THR A 109 14.41 13.12 -22.96
N TRP A 110 13.49 13.31 -23.92
CA TRP A 110 12.08 13.52 -23.63
C TRP A 110 11.45 12.29 -22.97
N VAL A 111 11.68 11.08 -23.49
CA VAL A 111 11.13 9.82 -22.95
C VAL A 111 11.54 9.64 -21.49
N HIS A 112 12.83 9.76 -21.17
CA HIS A 112 13.34 9.61 -19.81
C HIS A 112 12.90 10.74 -18.89
N GLY A 113 12.92 12.00 -19.36
CA GLY A 113 12.46 13.15 -18.60
C GLY A 113 10.99 13.04 -18.21
N GLN A 114 10.14 12.66 -19.17
CA GLN A 114 8.71 12.47 -18.96
C GLN A 114 8.43 11.28 -18.03
N THR A 115 9.17 10.19 -18.20
CA THR A 115 9.10 9.03 -17.31
C THR A 115 9.45 9.42 -15.88
N ALA A 116 10.51 10.21 -15.67
CA ALA A 116 10.95 10.64 -14.34
C ALA A 116 9.93 11.55 -13.65
N ARG A 117 9.30 12.46 -14.40
CA ARG A 117 8.24 13.34 -13.88
C ARG A 117 7.01 12.54 -13.44
N ILE A 118 6.53 11.63 -14.28
CA ILE A 118 5.40 10.75 -13.94
C ILE A 118 5.76 9.82 -12.76
N GLU A 119 7.00 9.31 -12.71
CA GLU A 119 7.49 8.52 -11.58
C GLU A 119 7.42 9.29 -10.25
N LEU A 120 7.94 10.53 -10.23
CA LEU A 120 7.90 11.38 -9.05
C LEU A 120 6.46 11.67 -8.62
N PHE A 121 5.59 11.95 -9.58
CA PHE A 121 4.16 12.16 -9.32
C PHE A 121 3.50 10.93 -8.69
N LEU A 122 3.67 9.75 -9.30
CA LEU A 122 3.05 8.52 -8.81
C LEU A 122 3.59 8.11 -7.43
N LYS A 123 4.88 8.32 -7.15
CA LYS A 123 5.44 8.14 -5.81
C LYS A 123 4.84 9.11 -4.79
N GLY A 124 4.62 10.37 -5.18
CA GLY A 124 3.91 11.36 -4.37
C GLY A 124 2.47 10.93 -4.04
N ALA A 125 1.80 10.27 -4.98
CA ALA A 125 0.47 9.66 -4.81
C ALA A 125 0.48 8.32 -4.04
N GLY A 126 1.60 7.97 -3.37
CA GLY A 126 1.76 6.75 -2.58
C GLY A 126 2.13 5.50 -3.39
N GLY A 127 2.38 5.64 -4.70
CA GLY A 127 2.78 4.57 -5.58
C GLY A 127 4.15 3.99 -5.24
N GLN A 128 4.28 2.67 -5.34
CA GLN A 128 5.52 1.93 -5.12
C GLN A 128 5.88 1.16 -6.38
N LYS A 129 7.17 1.12 -6.74
CA LYS A 129 7.61 0.39 -7.94
C LYS A 129 7.49 -1.11 -7.69
N LYS A 130 6.81 -1.85 -8.58
CA LYS A 130 6.53 -3.29 -8.43
C LYS A 130 7.78 -4.12 -8.12
N ASP A 131 8.91 -3.81 -8.77
CA ASP A 131 10.17 -4.53 -8.60
C ASP A 131 10.80 -4.37 -7.20
N GLN A 132 10.46 -3.31 -6.46
CA GLN A 132 10.96 -3.11 -5.10
C GLN A 132 10.11 -3.80 -4.04
N ASP A 133 8.84 -4.12 -4.33
CA ASP A 133 7.86 -4.57 -3.33
C ASP A 133 8.00 -6.05 -2.96
N VAL A 134 8.33 -6.93 -3.92
CA VAL A 134 8.41 -8.39 -3.67
C VAL A 134 9.61 -8.74 -2.78
N ALA A 135 10.77 -8.12 -3.01
CA ALA A 135 11.99 -8.44 -2.27
C ALA A 135 12.11 -7.76 -0.90
N LYS A 136 11.54 -6.55 -0.71
CA LYS A 136 11.64 -5.80 0.56
C LYS A 136 10.45 -6.00 1.50
N GLY A 137 9.25 -6.24 0.98
CA GLY A 137 8.03 -6.34 1.79
C GLY A 137 8.00 -7.60 2.66
N MET A 138 8.36 -8.74 2.09
CA MET A 138 8.31 -10.05 2.77
C MET A 138 9.52 -10.28 3.68
N ARG A 139 10.71 -9.78 3.28
CA ARG A 139 11.98 -10.02 3.98
C ARG A 139 12.20 -9.16 5.23
N LYS A 140 11.53 -7.99 5.34
CA LYS A 140 11.67 -7.11 6.52
C LYS A 140 10.57 -7.25 7.57
N ARG A 141 9.41 -7.85 7.26
CA ARG A 141 8.21 -7.72 8.11
C ARG A 141 7.77 -8.99 8.82
N LEU A 142 8.06 -10.17 8.27
CA LEU A 142 7.84 -11.43 8.98
C LEU A 142 8.83 -11.66 10.13
N PRO A 143 10.16 -11.44 9.98
CA PRO A 143 11.09 -11.80 11.04
C PRO A 143 10.97 -10.89 12.26
N VAL A 144 10.54 -9.63 12.16
CA VAL A 144 10.50 -8.75 13.35
C VAL A 144 9.41 -9.17 14.35
N ALA A 145 8.20 -9.46 13.87
CA ALA A 145 7.11 -9.91 14.75
C ALA A 145 7.40 -11.32 15.30
N THR A 146 7.97 -12.21 14.48
CA THR A 146 8.34 -13.56 14.89
C THR A 146 9.57 -13.57 15.81
N VAL A 147 10.56 -12.70 15.61
CA VAL A 147 11.74 -12.57 16.48
C VAL A 147 11.36 -11.96 17.83
N VAL A 148 10.53 -10.92 17.87
CA VAL A 148 10.10 -10.32 19.15
C VAL A 148 9.30 -11.30 20.01
N ALA A 149 8.52 -12.19 19.39
CA ALA A 149 7.75 -13.21 20.12
C ALA A 149 8.58 -14.46 20.46
N ILE A 150 9.39 -15.00 19.54
CA ILE A 150 10.05 -16.30 19.68
C ILE A 150 11.40 -16.20 20.40
N LEU A 151 12.20 -15.15 20.15
CA LEU A 151 13.56 -15.07 20.72
C LEU A 151 13.57 -15.06 22.26
N PRO A 152 12.67 -14.32 22.95
CA PRO A 152 12.64 -14.33 24.41
C PRO A 152 12.21 -15.69 24.98
N THR A 153 11.21 -16.33 24.38
CA THR A 153 10.71 -17.64 24.82
C THR A 153 11.73 -18.74 24.57
N ALA A 154 12.40 -18.71 23.41
CA ALA A 154 13.48 -19.64 23.08
C ALA A 154 14.71 -19.42 23.98
N ALA A 155 15.09 -18.18 24.28
CA ALA A 155 16.20 -17.86 25.18
C ALA A 155 15.92 -18.32 26.62
N MET A 156 14.68 -18.20 27.13
CA MET A 156 14.32 -18.73 28.44
C MET A 156 14.34 -20.26 28.47
N MET A 157 13.82 -20.94 27.44
CA MET A 157 13.88 -22.40 27.36
C MET A 157 15.33 -22.89 27.28
N VAL A 158 16.14 -22.36 26.36
CA VAL A 158 17.55 -22.76 26.19
C VAL A 158 18.40 -22.40 27.41
N GLY A 159 18.19 -21.22 28.01
CA GLY A 159 18.87 -20.81 29.25
C GLY A 159 18.55 -21.75 30.42
N GLY A 160 17.29 -22.17 30.56
CA GLY A 160 16.88 -23.16 31.57
C GLY A 160 17.49 -24.54 31.35
N TYR A 161 17.56 -25.01 30.10
CA TYR A 161 18.19 -26.29 29.74
C TYR A 161 19.72 -26.29 29.89
N ALA A 162 20.39 -25.18 29.57
CA ALA A 162 21.85 -25.10 29.58
C ALA A 162 22.44 -24.80 30.96
N LEU A 163 21.79 -23.97 31.77
CA LEU A 163 22.37 -23.49 33.05
C LEU A 163 21.99 -24.36 34.25
N ALA A 164 20.91 -25.16 34.19
CA ALA A 164 20.46 -25.95 35.33
C ALA A 164 19.70 -27.24 34.93
N PRO A 165 20.34 -28.20 34.24
CA PRO A 165 19.69 -29.44 33.80
C PRO A 165 19.19 -30.33 34.95
N GLN A 166 19.72 -30.16 36.15
CA GLN A 166 19.29 -30.92 37.34
C GLN A 166 18.04 -30.34 38.02
N ALA A 167 17.74 -29.05 37.85
CA ALA A 167 16.55 -28.42 38.42
C ALA A 167 15.25 -28.98 37.79
N MET A 168 15.29 -29.33 36.50
CA MET A 168 14.13 -29.88 35.78
C MET A 168 13.71 -31.29 36.20
N LYS A 169 14.50 -32.01 37.01
CA LYS A 169 14.10 -33.32 37.54
C LYS A 169 13.07 -33.22 38.67
N SER A 170 12.85 -32.03 39.21
CA SER A 170 11.82 -31.76 40.23
C SER A 170 10.54 -31.24 39.56
N THR A 171 9.43 -31.97 39.74
CA THR A 171 8.10 -31.60 39.22
C THR A 171 7.66 -30.19 39.62
N LYS A 172 8.09 -29.72 40.79
CA LYS A 172 7.77 -28.37 41.31
C LYS A 172 8.51 -27.27 40.54
N SER A 173 9.78 -27.52 40.20
CA SER A 173 10.59 -26.60 39.37
C SER A 173 10.06 -26.51 37.93
N THR A 174 9.56 -27.62 37.38
CA THR A 174 8.96 -27.63 36.04
C THR A 174 7.65 -26.84 36.02
N GLN A 175 6.83 -26.96 37.07
CA GLN A 175 5.57 -26.22 37.20
C GLN A 175 5.80 -24.71 37.29
N ASP A 176 6.78 -24.26 38.09
CA ASP A 176 7.11 -22.84 38.23
C ASP A 176 7.69 -22.26 36.92
N GLN A 177 8.50 -23.04 36.18
CA GLN A 177 8.99 -22.63 34.85
C GLN A 177 7.87 -22.54 33.81
N ILE A 178 6.94 -23.50 33.80
CA ILE A 178 5.76 -23.46 32.92
C ILE A 178 4.89 -22.26 33.28
N ALA A 179 4.64 -21.99 34.56
CA ALA A 179 3.87 -20.84 35.01
C ALA A 179 4.53 -19.52 34.58
N GLY A 180 5.86 -19.40 34.71
CA GLY A 180 6.62 -18.25 34.24
C GLY A 180 6.55 -18.06 32.71
N ALA A 181 6.69 -19.14 31.94
CA ALA A 181 6.56 -19.11 30.49
C ALA A 181 5.14 -18.74 30.03
N VAL A 182 4.11 -19.28 30.68
CA VAL A 182 2.71 -18.94 30.43
C VAL A 182 2.43 -17.47 30.78
N GLY A 183 2.95 -16.98 31.91
CA GLY A 183 2.84 -15.56 32.29
C GLY A 183 3.49 -14.62 31.27
N MET A 184 4.67 -14.99 30.76
CA MET A 184 5.36 -14.23 29.71
C MET A 184 4.58 -14.22 28.39
N LEU A 185 4.10 -15.38 27.94
CA LEU A 185 3.28 -15.49 26.74
C LEU A 185 1.97 -14.70 26.87
N ALA A 186 1.31 -14.78 28.02
CA ALA A 186 0.11 -14.00 28.34
C ALA A 186 0.40 -12.49 28.30
N GLY A 187 1.58 -12.06 28.74
CA GLY A 187 2.03 -10.66 28.65
C GLY A 187 2.32 -10.18 27.23
N LEU A 188 2.90 -11.04 26.38
CA LEU A 188 3.27 -10.70 25.00
C LEU A 188 2.11 -10.77 24.01
N LEU A 189 1.10 -11.61 24.27
CA LEU A 189 -0.02 -11.83 23.35
C LEU A 189 -0.80 -10.52 23.04
N PRO A 190 -1.14 -9.65 24.01
CA PRO A 190 -1.80 -8.38 23.72
C PRO A 190 -0.96 -7.44 22.86
N LEU A 191 0.36 -7.37 23.07
CA LEU A 191 1.27 -6.59 22.22
C LEU A 191 1.25 -7.09 20.78
N PHE A 192 1.28 -8.42 20.59
CA PHE A 192 1.24 -9.02 19.28
C PHE A 192 -0.08 -8.73 18.55
N LEU A 193 -1.22 -8.89 19.25
CA LEU A 193 -2.54 -8.57 18.71
C LEU A 193 -2.65 -7.07 18.38
N ALA A 194 -2.18 -6.21 19.28
CA ALA A 194 -2.15 -4.77 19.07
C ALA A 194 -1.34 -4.38 17.83
N GLY A 195 -0.12 -4.91 17.71
CA GLY A 195 0.74 -4.71 16.54
C GLY A 195 0.10 -5.24 15.25
N SER A 196 -0.54 -6.40 15.30
CA SER A 196 -1.21 -7.02 14.15
C SER A 196 -2.41 -6.21 13.67
N ILE A 197 -3.25 -5.74 14.59
CA ILE A 197 -4.41 -4.88 14.27
C ILE A 197 -3.93 -3.55 13.70
N GLY A 198 -2.95 -2.91 14.35
CA GLY A 198 -2.40 -1.64 13.88
C GLY A 198 -1.78 -1.78 12.48
N TYR A 199 -1.06 -2.88 12.25
CA TYR A 199 -0.51 -3.20 10.94
C TYR A 199 -1.61 -3.41 9.88
N TRP A 200 -2.68 -4.14 10.22
CA TRP A 200 -3.81 -4.37 9.31
C TRP A 200 -4.51 -3.05 8.92
N ILE A 201 -4.69 -2.14 9.88
CA ILE A 201 -5.22 -0.78 9.63
C ILE A 201 -4.29 0.00 8.71
N VAL A 202 -2.98 -0.01 8.96
CA VAL A 202 -1.99 0.66 8.10
C VAL A 202 -2.00 0.07 6.69
N LEU A 203 -2.12 -1.25 6.54
CA LEU A 203 -2.23 -1.89 5.22
C LEU A 203 -3.52 -1.48 4.51
N ARG A 204 -4.65 -1.51 5.21
CA ARG A 204 -5.96 -1.12 4.66
C ARG A 204 -5.98 0.32 4.19
N THR A 205 -5.42 1.23 4.99
CA THR A 205 -5.35 2.66 4.67
C THR A 205 -4.38 2.98 3.54
N ASN A 206 -3.39 2.12 3.28
CA ASN A 206 -2.44 2.23 2.17
C ASN A 206 -2.83 1.43 0.91
N ARG A 207 -4.06 0.89 0.83
CA ARG A 207 -4.51 0.21 -0.39
C ARG A 207 -4.56 1.18 -1.57
N ALA A 208 -4.38 0.61 -2.76
CA ALA A 208 -4.63 1.29 -4.02
C ALA A 208 -6.08 1.74 -4.09
N VAL A 209 -6.32 2.93 -4.64
CA VAL A 209 -7.65 3.53 -4.76
C VAL A 209 -7.72 4.26 -6.09
N LEU A 210 -8.75 3.96 -6.88
CA LEU A 210 -9.10 4.69 -8.09
C LEU A 210 -10.51 5.27 -7.92
N LYS A 211 -10.61 6.60 -7.82
CA LYS A 211 -11.89 7.30 -7.64
C LYS A 211 -11.96 8.52 -8.55
N PRO A 212 -12.39 8.36 -9.82
CA PRO A 212 -12.27 9.43 -10.81
C PRO A 212 -13.18 10.64 -10.57
N THR A 213 -14.25 10.46 -9.81
CA THR A 213 -15.26 11.50 -9.52
C THR A 213 -15.00 12.24 -8.20
N MET A 214 -14.19 11.69 -7.30
CA MET A 214 -14.01 12.20 -5.94
C MET A 214 -12.55 12.52 -5.63
N GLU A 215 -12.36 13.45 -4.70
CA GLU A 215 -11.03 13.69 -4.14
C GLU A 215 -10.63 12.55 -3.19
N VAL A 216 -9.36 12.16 -3.26
CA VAL A 216 -8.78 11.15 -2.38
C VAL A 216 -7.83 11.85 -1.42
N PRO A 217 -7.95 11.62 -0.10
CA PRO A 217 -7.05 12.27 0.86
C PRO A 217 -5.60 11.84 0.66
N HIS A 218 -4.71 12.83 0.72
CA HIS A 218 -3.26 12.67 0.62
C HIS A 218 -2.57 12.74 1.98
N GLY A 219 -1.28 12.41 1.96
CA GLY A 219 -0.39 12.54 3.12
C GLY A 219 -0.13 11.22 3.82
N SER A 220 0.12 11.31 5.13
CA SER A 220 0.47 10.15 5.93
C SER A 220 -0.66 9.11 5.96
N TRP A 221 -0.35 7.88 6.34
CA TRP A 221 -1.39 6.85 6.52
C TRP A 221 -2.42 7.29 7.58
N TRP A 222 -1.99 8.09 8.56
CA TRP A 222 -2.84 8.64 9.60
C TRP A 222 -3.84 9.67 9.07
N SER A 223 -3.43 10.59 8.19
CA SER A 223 -4.37 11.55 7.59
C SER A 223 -5.45 10.82 6.78
N ARG A 224 -5.06 9.71 6.13
CA ARG A 224 -5.91 8.86 5.30
C ARG A 224 -6.79 7.88 6.07
N ALA A 225 -6.50 7.63 7.34
CA ALA A 225 -7.27 6.72 8.18
C ALA A 225 -8.67 7.30 8.46
N SER A 226 -9.68 6.44 8.44
CA SER A 226 -11.03 6.84 8.81
C SER A 226 -11.07 7.27 10.27
N SER A 227 -12.06 8.08 10.66
CA SER A 227 -12.25 8.45 12.07
C SER A 227 -12.43 7.21 12.96
N ALA A 228 -13.10 6.17 12.44
CA ALA A 228 -13.24 4.89 13.13
C ALA A 228 -11.88 4.19 13.33
N ASP A 229 -11.03 4.16 12.31
CA ASP A 229 -9.67 3.57 12.43
C ASP A 229 -8.81 4.33 13.44
N LYS A 230 -8.91 5.67 13.46
CA LYS A 230 -8.19 6.52 14.43
C LYS A 230 -8.65 6.26 15.86
N ILE A 231 -9.96 6.18 16.09
CA ILE A 231 -10.55 5.85 17.39
C ILE A 231 -10.14 4.44 17.83
N ALA A 232 -10.20 3.46 16.92
CA ALA A 232 -9.80 2.09 17.19
C ALA A 232 -8.33 2.00 17.59
N LEU A 233 -7.43 2.71 16.89
CA LEU A 233 -6.00 2.77 17.24
C LEU A 233 -5.76 3.46 18.58
N ALA A 234 -6.47 4.55 18.88
CA ALA A 234 -6.38 5.21 20.17
C ALA A 234 -6.86 4.29 21.31
N GLY A 235 -8.01 3.63 21.13
CA GLY A 235 -8.53 2.66 22.08
C GLY A 235 -7.60 1.47 22.29
N LEU A 236 -6.95 0.99 21.23
CA LEU A 236 -5.95 -0.08 21.27
C LEU A 236 -4.72 0.33 22.10
N MET A 237 -4.24 1.57 21.95
CA MET A 237 -3.14 2.09 22.77
C MET A 237 -3.54 2.15 24.25
N VAL A 238 -4.74 2.65 24.56
CA VAL A 238 -5.25 2.72 25.94
C VAL A 238 -5.39 1.32 26.55
N ALA A 239 -6.00 0.38 25.84
CA ALA A 239 -6.17 -1.00 26.30
C ALA A 239 -4.83 -1.69 26.55
N THR A 240 -3.84 -1.46 25.68
CA THR A 240 -2.48 -2.02 25.84
C THR A 240 -1.81 -1.46 27.10
N LEU A 241 -1.91 -0.14 27.34
CA LEU A 241 -1.38 0.48 28.56
C LEU A 241 -2.09 -0.01 29.82
N SER A 242 -3.42 -0.07 29.81
CA SER A 242 -4.21 -0.59 30.94
C SER A 242 -3.85 -2.04 31.28
N PHE A 243 -3.59 -2.87 30.26
CA PHE A 243 -3.13 -4.24 30.46
C PHE A 243 -1.80 -4.29 31.22
N PHE A 244 -0.83 -3.44 30.87
CA PHE A 244 0.45 -3.40 31.61
C PHE A 244 0.30 -2.91 33.05
N VAL A 245 -0.61 -1.95 33.31
CA VAL A 245 -0.91 -1.52 34.68
C VAL A 245 -1.50 -2.67 35.49
N ALA A 246 -2.45 -3.42 34.93
CA ALA A 246 -3.03 -4.59 35.58
C ALA A 246 -1.99 -5.70 35.82
N LEU A 247 -1.11 -5.94 34.85
CA LEU A 247 -0.04 -6.94 34.97
C LEU A 247 0.97 -6.55 36.06
N ALA A 248 1.32 -5.26 36.17
CA ALA A 248 2.19 -4.76 37.23
C ALA A 248 1.55 -4.88 38.62
N ALA A 249 0.24 -4.59 38.73
CA ALA A 249 -0.50 -4.76 39.98
C ALA A 249 -0.54 -6.23 40.43
N LEU A 250 -0.89 -7.15 39.51
CA LEU A 250 -0.88 -8.59 39.78
C LEU A 250 0.50 -9.10 40.15
N GLY A 251 1.56 -8.62 39.48
CA GLY A 251 2.94 -8.98 39.80
C GLY A 251 3.34 -8.55 41.21
N LYS A 252 2.88 -7.39 41.68
CA LYS A 252 3.13 -6.92 43.05
C LYS A 252 2.45 -7.81 44.09
N ASP A 253 1.22 -8.26 43.81
CA ASP A 253 0.46 -9.11 44.73
C ASP A 253 1.01 -10.55 44.83
N LEU A 254 1.74 -11.01 43.82
CA LEU A 254 2.40 -12.32 43.82
C LEU A 254 3.76 -12.36 44.53
N ILE A 255 4.39 -11.19 44.73
CA ILE A 255 5.72 -11.07 45.36
C ILE A 255 5.62 -10.88 46.88
N ASN A 256 4.49 -10.35 47.37
CA ASN A 256 4.20 -10.19 48.80
C ASN A 256 3.51 -11.43 49.38
#